data_AF-A0A2F0AMV3-F1
#
_entry.id   AF-A0A2F0AMV3-F1
#
_cell.length_a   1.000
_cell.length_b   1.000
_cell.length_c   1.000
_cell.angle_alpha   90.00
_cell.angle_beta   90.00
_cell.angle_gamma   90.00
#
_symmetry.space_group_name_H-M   'P 1'
#
loop_
_entity.id
_entity.type
_entity.pdbx_description
1 polymer ?
#
loop_
_entity_poly.entity_id
_entity_poly.type
_entity_poly.pdbx_seq_one_letter_code
_entity_poly.pdbx_strand_id
1 'polypeptide(L)' 'MNTLPHYASLLASINQMKSRLAGLQHDFKETAAITDLDKQLIDALVATGTSMLSDATALKSIAYDPTTSE' A
#
# COMPACT_ATOMS: atom_id res chain seq x y z
N MET A 1 1.39 -23.92 8.29
CA MET A 1 0.67 -23.05 7.34
C MET A 1 1.69 -22.36 6.44
N ASN A 2 1.53 -22.39 5.11
CA ASN A 2 2.47 -21.73 4.19
C ASN A 2 2.04 -20.29 3.93
N THR A 3 2.85 -19.31 4.35
CA THR A 3 2.53 -17.88 4.24
C THR A 3 2.99 -17.24 2.92
N LEU A 4 3.77 -17.96 2.10
CA LEU A 4 4.32 -17.45 0.84
C LEU A 4 3.27 -16.94 -0.16
N PRO A 5 2.11 -17.61 -0.37
CA PRO A 5 1.10 -17.11 -1.31
C PRO A 5 0.52 -15.75 -0.89
N HIS A 6 0.41 -15.48 0.41
CA HIS A 6 -0.08 -14.19 0.90
C HIS A 6 0.88 -13.06 0.55
N TYR A 7 2.19 -13.26 0.75
CA TYR A 7 3.21 -12.28 0.36
C TYR A 7 3.25 -12.07 -1.16
N ALA A 8 3.13 -13.13 -1.96
CA ALA A 8 3.09 -13.02 -3.41
C ALA A 8 1.90 -12.17 -3.89
N SER A 9 0.71 -12.40 -3.30
CA SER A 9 -0.48 -11.60 -3.58
C SER A 9 -0.30 -10.13 -3.19
N LEU A 10 0.24 -9.86 -2.00
CA LEU A 10 0.48 -8.48 -1.54
C LEU A 10 1.45 -7.74 -2.46
N LEU A 11 2.56 -8.38 -2.86
CA LEU A 11 3.52 -7.79 -3.78
C LEU A 11 2.91 -7.51 -5.16
N ALA A 12 2.06 -8.40 -5.67
CA ALA A 12 1.35 -8.18 -6.93
C ALA A 12 0.44 -6.94 -6.86
N SER A 13 -0.34 -6.80 -5.78
CA SER A 13 -1.21 -5.63 -5.57
C SER A 13 -0.40 -4.32 -5.46
N ILE A 14 0.73 -4.33 -4.74
CA ILE A 14 1.61 -3.16 -4.63
C ILE A 14 2.16 -2.75 -6.00
N ASN A 15 2.60 -3.72 -6.81
CA ASN A 15 3.10 -3.44 -8.15
C ASN A 15 2.01 -2.85 -9.07
N GLN A 16 0.78 -3.34 -8.98
CA GLN A 16 -0.36 -2.74 -9.69
C GLN A 16 -0.62 -1.30 -9.25
N MET A 17 -0.56 -1.01 -7.94
CA MET A 17 -0.71 0.36 -7.42
C MET A 17 0.40 1.29 -7.96
N LYS A 18 1.65 0.84 -7.98
CA LYS A 18 2.77 1.60 -8.56
C LYS A 18 2.54 1.94 -10.02
N SER A 19 2.03 0.99 -10.81
CA SER A 19 1.70 1.23 -12.22
C SER A 19 0.62 2.29 -12.38
N ARG A 20 -0.39 2.32 -11.51
CA ARG A 20 -1.46 3.33 -11.54
C ARG A 20 -0.95 4.72 -11.18
N LEU A 21 -0.07 4.83 -10.18
CA LEU A 21 0.57 6.10 -9.83
C LEU A 21 1.41 6.66 -10.99
N ALA A 22 2.11 5.80 -11.73
CA ALA A 22 2.83 6.22 -12.95
C ALA A 22 1.87 6.72 -14.05
N GLY A 23 0.68 6.12 -14.16
CA GLY A 23 -0.40 6.60 -15.03
C GLY A 23 -0.85 8.01 -14.65
N LEU A 24 -1.14 8.27 -13.37
CA LEU A 24 -1.50 9.62 -12.90
C LEU A 24 -0.41 10.65 -13.18
N GLN A 25 0.86 10.27 -13.04
CA GLN A 25 1.96 11.16 -13.39
C GLN A 25 1.93 11.54 -14.88
N HIS A 26 1.64 10.58 -15.76
CA HIS A 26 1.49 10.85 -17.19
C HIS A 26 0.28 11.76 -17.46
N ASP A 27 -0.87 11.46 -16.86
CA ASP A 27 -2.10 12.24 -17.04
C ASP A 27 -1.91 13.70 -16.59
N PHE A 28 -1.26 13.92 -15.44
CA PHE A 28 -0.97 15.26 -14.94
C PHE A 28 0.07 16.03 -15.77
N LYS A 29 0.92 15.30 -16.51
CA LYS A 29 1.95 15.90 -17.36
C LYS A 29 1.43 16.25 -18.75
N GLU A 30 0.59 15.40 -19.32
CA GLU A 30 0.20 15.46 -20.73
C GLU A 30 -1.27 15.84 -20.96
N THR A 31 -2.15 15.66 -19.97
CA THR A 31 -3.61 15.79 -20.15
C THR A 31 -4.23 16.94 -19.35
N ALA A 32 -3.94 17.06 -18.06
CA ALA A 32 -4.56 18.08 -17.20
C ALA A 32 -3.63 18.55 -16.08
N ALA A 33 -3.73 19.82 -15.70
CA ALA A 33 -2.96 20.35 -14.57
C ALA A 33 -3.50 19.83 -13.22
N ILE A 34 -2.60 19.62 -12.25
CA ILE A 34 -2.94 19.23 -10.88
C ILE A 34 -3.77 20.33 -10.21
N THR A 35 -4.92 19.96 -9.67
CA THR A 35 -5.80 20.84 -8.88
C THR A 35 -5.50 20.73 -7.38
N ASP A 36 -6.10 21.62 -6.58
CA ASP A 36 -5.97 21.52 -5.12
C ASP A 36 -6.71 20.31 -4.54
N LEU A 37 -7.80 19.86 -5.18
CA LEU A 37 -8.47 18.62 -4.80
C LEU A 37 -7.57 17.40 -5.04
N ASP A 38 -6.85 17.37 -6.18
CA ASP A 38 -5.90 16.29 -6.47
C ASP A 38 -4.80 16.21 -5.43
N LYS A 39 -4.27 17.36 -4.98
CA LYS A 39 -3.26 17.40 -3.91
C LYS A 39 -3.79 16.80 -2.61
N GLN A 40 -5.02 17.14 -2.21
CA GLN A 40 -5.64 16.57 -1.00
C GLN A 40 -5.83 15.05 -1.12
N LEU A 41 -6.19 14.54 -2.31
CA LEU A 41 -6.30 13.11 -2.56
C LEU A 41 -4.92 12.43 -2.53
N ILE A 42 -3.89 13.07 -3.08
CA ILE A 42 -2.50 12.58 -3.01
C ILE A 42 -2.02 12.53 -1.55
N ASP A 43 -2.32 13.55 -0.74
CA ASP A 43 -1.99 13.56 0.69
C ASP A 43 -2.66 12.39 1.43
N ALA A 44 -3.93 12.11 1.12
CA ALA A 44 -4.64 10.95 1.67
C ALA A 44 -4.01 9.61 1.24
N LEU A 45 -3.55 9.50 -0.01
CA LEU A 45 -2.81 8.32 -0.50
C LEU A 45 -1.48 8.15 0.25
N VAL A 46 -0.74 9.24 0.46
CA VAL A 46 0.51 9.23 1.23
C VAL A 46 0.26 8.78 2.67
N ALA A 47 -0.74 9.36 3.34
CA ALA A 47 -1.10 8.99 4.71
C ALA A 47 -1.45 7.50 4.82
N THR A 48 -2.24 6.99 3.87
CA THR A 48 -2.61 5.56 3.81
C THR A 48 -1.38 4.67 3.60
N GLY A 49 -0.47 5.05 2.68
CA GLY A 49 0.77 4.32 2.42
C GLY A 49 1.69 4.27 3.65
N THR A 50 1.81 5.38 4.39
CA THR A 50 2.58 5.44 5.63
C THR A 50 1.98 4.54 6.71
N SER A 51 0.65 4.53 6.87
CA SER A 51 -0.03 3.59 7.79
C SER A 51 0.27 2.14 7.42
N MET A 52 0.14 1.79 6.13
CA MET A 52 0.44 0.44 5.64
C MET A 52 1.89 0.04 5.92
N LEU A 53 2.86 0.95 5.77
CA LEU A 53 4.26 0.70 6.12
C LEU A 53 4.44 0.43 7.62
N SER A 54 3.76 1.20 8.47
CA SER A 54 3.75 0.99 9.92
C SER A 54 3.20 -0.40 10.26
N ASP A 55 2.02 -0.75 9.73
CA ASP A 55 1.36 -2.02 9.97
C ASP A 55 2.23 -3.21 9.51
N ALA A 56 2.80 -3.13 8.30
CA ALA A 56 3.69 -4.14 7.76
C ALA A 56 4.98 -4.29 8.59
N THR A 57 5.47 -3.20 9.20
CA THR A 57 6.63 -3.24 10.10
C THR A 57 6.26 -3.92 11.42
N ALA A 58 5.08 -3.62 11.97
CA ALA A 58 4.57 -4.24 13.19
C ALA A 58 4.41 -5.76 13.07
N LEU A 59 4.10 -6.29 11.88
CA LEU A 59 4.03 -7.74 11.63
C LEU A 59 5.31 -8.49 12.05
N LYS A 60 6.48 -7.85 11.96
CA LYS A 60 7.77 -8.46 12.35
C LYS A 60 7.89 -8.72 13.85
N SER A 61 7.09 -8.02 14.65
CA SER A 61 7.14 -8.07 16.11
C SER A 61 6.00 -8.90 16.70
N ILE A 62 5.12 -9.48 15.87
CA ILE A 62 4.05 -10.34 16.34
C ILE A 62 4.66 -11.63 16.89
N ALA A 63 4.54 -11.82 18.21
CA ALA A 63 4.89 -13.07 18.86
C ALA A 63 3.87 -14.14 18.46
N TYR A 64 4.37 -15.33 18.13
CA TYR A 64 3.51 -16.50 17.98
C TYR A 64 2.94 -16.84 19.35
N ASP A 65 1.65 -16.60 19.55
CA ASP A 65 0.91 -17.05 20.72
C ASP A 65 0.02 -18.22 20.30
N PRO A 66 0.46 -19.46 20.53
CA PRO A 66 -0.33 -20.63 20.18
C PRO A 66 -1.54 -20.85 21.09
N THR A 67 -1.76 -20.02 22.14
CA THR A 67 -2.75 -20.19 23.24
C THR A 67 -3.37 -21.56 23.19
N THR A 68 -2.77 -22.52 23.89
CA THR A 68 -3.25 -23.90 24.01
C THR A 68 -4.77 -23.90 24.11
N SER A 69 -5.44 -24.16 22.99
CA SER A 69 -6.86 -24.44 22.99
C SER A 69 -7.04 -25.67 23.87
N GLU A 70 -7.88 -25.55 24.90
CA GLU A 70 -8.26 -26.66 25.79
C GLU A 70 -8.62 -27.94 25.03
#